data_AF-A0A559K910-F1
#
_entry.id   AF-A0A559K910-F1
#
_cell.length_a   1.000
_cell.length_b   1.000
_cell.length_c   1.000
_cell.angle_alpha   90.00
_cell.angle_beta   90.00
_cell.angle_gamma   90.00
#
_symmetry.space_group_name_H-M   'P 1'
#
loop_
_entity.id
_entity.type
_entity.pdbx_description
1 polymer ?
#
loop_
_entity_poly.entity_id
_entity_poly.type
_entity_poly.pdbx_seq_one_letter_code
_entity_poly.pdbx_strand_id
1 'polypeptide(L)'
;MTNGSPIQQEIERQLNVKLDYEPIPAINYAEKKTLLATNHLPDILQIEKQDVNDFASTGALLPLMGYMNRGLMPNFKKQWDAIPNLRRLTVDGELYGFPAIARNEAKNGFGPVIRMDLPEKHHLPVPRTFDELLTVLSQLKALYPDSVPWSIRTRSLMAC
;
A
#
# COMPACT_ATOMS: atom_id res chain seq x y z
N MET A 1 8.56 -12.99 0.65
CA MET A 1 8.28 -13.66 1.94
C MET A 1 8.95 -15.02 1.88
N THR A 2 9.72 -15.40 2.89
CA THR A 2 10.32 -16.74 2.98
C THR A 2 9.33 -17.68 3.69
N ASN A 3 9.18 -18.91 3.19
CA ASN A 3 8.37 -19.94 3.85
C ASN A 3 8.88 -20.21 5.27
N GLY A 4 7.95 -20.34 6.23
CA GLY A 4 8.23 -20.68 7.62
C GLY A 4 8.31 -19.50 8.60
N SER A 5 7.77 -18.32 8.26
CA SER A 5 7.68 -17.21 9.22
C SER A 5 6.78 -17.58 10.43
N PRO A 6 7.00 -17.00 11.63
CA PRO A 6 6.16 -17.29 12.81
C PRO A 6 4.67 -17.04 12.58
N ILE A 7 4.34 -16.05 11.75
CA ILE A 7 2.95 -15.73 11.39
C ILE A 7 2.33 -16.85 10.55
N GLN A 8 3.07 -17.39 9.58
CA GLN A 8 2.58 -18.50 8.73
C GLN A 8 2.34 -19.76 9.55
N GLN A 9 3.26 -20.10 10.46
CA GLN A 9 3.11 -21.27 11.34
C GLN A 9 1.89 -21.17 12.24
N GLU A 10 1.61 -19.97 12.77
CA GLU A 10 0.45 -19.75 13.63
C GLU A 10 -0.87 -19.82 12.85
N ILE A 11 -0.90 -19.32 11.61
CA ILE A 11 -2.05 -19.45 10.72
C ILE A 11 -2.31 -20.94 10.41
N GLU A 12 -1.27 -21.69 10.07
CA GLU A 12 -1.37 -23.13 9.79
C GLU A 12 -1.91 -23.89 11.03
N ARG A 13 -1.39 -23.57 12.22
CA ARG A 13 -1.83 -24.18 13.48
C ARG A 13 -3.30 -23.90 13.81
N GLN A 14 -3.77 -22.67 13.58
CA GLN A 14 -5.14 -22.28 13.92
C GLN A 14 -6.17 -22.74 12.89
N LEU A 15 -5.82 -22.68 11.61
CA LEU A 15 -6.76 -22.91 10.51
C LEU A 15 -6.63 -24.30 9.89
N ASN A 16 -5.57 -25.04 10.22
CA ASN A 16 -5.20 -26.30 9.56
C ASN A 16 -5.10 -26.14 8.03
N VAL A 17 -4.60 -24.98 7.59
CA VAL A 17 -4.38 -24.64 6.18
C VAL A 17 -2.91 -24.32 5.97
N LYS A 18 -2.27 -25.07 5.08
CA LYS A 18 -0.89 -24.83 4.66
C LYS A 18 -0.89 -23.94 3.41
N LEU A 19 -0.24 -22.79 3.50
CA LEU A 19 -0.09 -21.85 2.38
C LEU A 19 1.30 -22.01 1.78
N ASP A 20 1.37 -22.24 0.47
CA ASP A 20 2.62 -22.18 -0.29
C ASP A 20 2.70 -20.83 -1.00
N TYR A 21 3.82 -20.13 -0.80
CA TYR A 21 3.99 -18.77 -1.28
C TYR A 21 4.99 -18.72 -2.41
N GLU A 22 4.58 -18.12 -3.53
CA GLU A 22 5.48 -17.77 -4.61
C GLU A 22 5.84 -16.28 -4.53
N PRO A 23 6.97 -15.92 -3.88
CA PRO A 23 7.34 -14.52 -3.75
C PRO A 23 7.76 -13.97 -5.09
N ILE A 24 7.09 -12.90 -5.53
CA ILE A 24 7.43 -12.23 -6.77
C ILE A 24 7.97 -10.85 -6.45
N PRO A 25 9.17 -10.50 -6.98
CA PRO A 25 9.68 -9.15 -6.86
C PRO A 25 8.68 -8.14 -7.43
N ALA A 26 8.43 -7.05 -6.70
CA ALA A 26 7.44 -6.03 -7.11
C ALA A 26 7.70 -5.47 -8.52
N ILE A 27 8.97 -5.42 -8.96
CA ILE A 27 9.36 -4.95 -10.30
C ILE A 27 8.85 -5.86 -11.44
N ASN A 28 8.60 -7.14 -11.16
CA ASN A 28 8.11 -8.12 -12.13
C ASN A 28 6.59 -8.32 -12.04
N TYR A 29 5.89 -7.57 -11.18
CA TYR A 29 4.45 -7.78 -10.96
C TYR A 29 3.61 -7.36 -12.18
N ALA A 30 4.07 -6.38 -12.95
CA ALA A 30 3.41 -5.96 -14.19
C ALA A 30 3.43 -7.07 -15.27
N GLU A 31 4.53 -7.81 -15.39
CA GLU A 31 4.63 -8.97 -16.28
C GLU A 31 3.71 -10.13 -15.85
N LYS A 32 3.35 -10.16 -14.56
CA LYS A 32 2.41 -11.13 -13.99
C LYS A 32 0.96 -10.90 -14.42
N LYS A 33 0.61 -9.72 -14.94
CA LYS A 33 -0.73 -9.46 -15.53
C LYS A 33 -1.02 -10.42 -16.69
N THR A 34 0.01 -10.86 -17.39
CA THR A 34 -0.10 -11.88 -18.44
C THR A 34 -0.56 -13.23 -17.88
N LEU A 35 -0.25 -13.56 -16.62
CA LEU A 35 -0.68 -14.83 -16.00
C LEU A 35 -2.19 -14.87 -15.71
N LEU A 36 -2.86 -13.72 -15.54
CA LEU A 36 -4.33 -13.64 -15.45
C LEU A 36 -5.03 -14.12 -16.72
N ALA A 37 -4.34 -14.07 -17.87
CA ALA A 37 -4.81 -14.61 -19.13
C ALA A 37 -4.37 -16.08 -19.36
N THR A 38 -3.64 -16.69 -18.44
CA THR A 38 -3.18 -18.08 -18.54
C THR A 38 -3.98 -19.01 -17.63
N ASN A 39 -4.07 -20.30 -17.96
CA ASN A 39 -4.73 -21.31 -17.12
C ASN A 39 -3.94 -21.71 -15.85
N HIS A 40 -2.85 -21.03 -15.52
CA HIS A 40 -1.98 -21.36 -14.37
C HIS A 40 -2.08 -20.28 -13.28
N LEU A 41 -3.30 -20.03 -12.81
CA LEU A 41 -3.52 -19.10 -11.71
C LEU A 41 -3.36 -19.79 -10.34
N PRO A 42 -2.71 -19.13 -9.37
CA PRO A 42 -2.72 -19.61 -7.99
C PRO A 42 -4.12 -19.43 -7.38
N ASP A 43 -4.41 -20.17 -6.32
CA ASP A 43 -5.70 -20.09 -5.61
C ASP A 43 -5.96 -18.70 -5.01
N ILE A 44 -4.88 -18.02 -4.58
CA ILE A 44 -4.93 -16.67 -4.00
C ILE A 44 -3.86 -15.82 -4.67
N LEU A 45 -4.24 -14.63 -5.11
CA LEU A 45 -3.32 -13.63 -5.62
C LEU A 45 -3.64 -12.24 -5.08
N GLN A 46 -2.62 -11.38 -5.04
CA GLN A 46 -2.82 -9.96 -4.87
C GLN A 46 -3.19 -9.34 -6.21
N ILE A 47 -4.25 -8.54 -6.26
CA ILE A 47 -4.75 -7.95 -7.50
C ILE A 47 -5.00 -6.46 -7.30
N GLU A 48 -4.70 -5.66 -8.32
CA GLU A 48 -5.01 -4.24 -8.31
C GLU A 48 -6.45 -3.99 -8.75
N LYS A 49 -7.03 -2.87 -8.31
CA LYS A 49 -8.40 -2.51 -8.66
C LYS A 49 -8.63 -2.44 -10.18
N GLN A 50 -7.63 -1.96 -10.93
CA GLN A 50 -7.76 -1.87 -12.38
C GLN A 50 -7.92 -3.27 -13.01
N ASP A 51 -7.09 -4.22 -12.60
CA ASP A 51 -7.16 -5.59 -13.11
C ASP A 51 -8.49 -6.27 -12.71
N VAL A 52 -9.03 -5.98 -11.51
CA VAL A 52 -10.37 -6.45 -11.14
C VAL A 52 -11.42 -5.97 -12.12
N ASN A 53 -11.40 -4.70 -12.53
CA ASN A 53 -12.36 -4.17 -13.49
C ASN A 53 -12.24 -4.87 -14.85
N ASP A 54 -11.01 -5.16 -15.29
CA ASP A 54 -10.73 -5.76 -16.59
C ASP A 54 -11.14 -7.26 -16.63
N PHE A 55 -10.98 -7.98 -15.52
CA PHE A 55 -11.21 -9.43 -15.45
C PHE A 55 -12.53 -9.86 -14.78
N ALA A 56 -13.26 -8.97 -14.10
CA ALA A 56 -14.50 -9.33 -13.38
C ALA A 56 -15.55 -10.03 -14.26
N SER A 57 -15.67 -9.62 -15.53
CA SER A 57 -16.63 -10.18 -16.50
C SER A 57 -16.18 -11.50 -17.12
N THR A 58 -14.89 -11.85 -17.01
CA THR A 58 -14.32 -13.06 -17.64
C THR A 58 -14.63 -14.34 -16.89
N GLY A 59 -15.07 -14.24 -15.63
CA GLY A 59 -15.26 -15.38 -14.73
C GLY A 59 -13.97 -15.93 -14.13
N ALA A 60 -12.81 -15.30 -14.40
CA ALA A 60 -11.52 -15.70 -13.81
C ALA A 60 -11.41 -15.41 -12.30
N LEU A 61 -12.22 -14.47 -11.79
CA LEU A 61 -12.23 -14.07 -10.38
C LEU A 61 -13.50 -14.56 -9.68
N LEU A 62 -13.34 -15.06 -8.45
CA LEU A 62 -14.45 -15.57 -7.64
C LEU A 62 -15.32 -14.43 -7.08
N PRO A 63 -16.64 -14.38 -7.36
CA PRO A 63 -17.54 -13.41 -6.72
C PRO A 63 -17.76 -13.74 -5.24
N LEU A 64 -17.57 -12.75 -4.37
CA LEU A 64 -17.54 -12.93 -2.92
C LEU A 64 -18.86 -12.55 -2.22
N MET A 65 -19.75 -11.77 -2.85
CA MET A 65 -20.96 -11.29 -2.16
C MET A 65 -21.88 -12.44 -1.77
N GLY A 66 -22.01 -13.47 -2.61
CA GLY A 66 -22.78 -14.67 -2.29
C GLY A 66 -22.31 -15.38 -1.02
N TYR A 67 -20.99 -15.53 -0.84
CA TYR A 67 -20.42 -16.10 0.39
C TYR A 67 -20.66 -15.21 1.61
N MET A 68 -20.59 -13.89 1.41
CA MET A 68 -20.82 -12.91 2.47
C MET A 68 -22.28 -12.94 2.95
N ASN A 69 -23.23 -13.00 2.02
CA ASN A 69 -24.66 -13.05 2.28
C ASN A 69 -25.09 -14.36 2.95
N ARG A 70 -24.40 -15.47 2.67
CA ARG A 70 -24.58 -16.75 3.38
C ARG A 70 -23.98 -16.76 4.79
N GLY A 71 -23.33 -15.68 5.23
CA GLY A 71 -22.75 -15.57 6.56
C GLY A 71 -21.44 -16.34 6.76
N LEU A 72 -20.76 -16.75 5.67
CA LEU A 72 -19.49 -17.50 5.74
C LEU A 72 -18.29 -16.61 6.09
N MET A 73 -18.46 -15.29 6.10
CA MET A 73 -17.39 -14.31 6.34
C MET A 73 -17.79 -13.27 7.40
N PRO A 74 -18.12 -13.69 8.64
CA PRO A 74 -18.68 -12.80 9.66
C PRO A 74 -17.73 -11.66 10.05
N ASN A 75 -16.43 -11.96 10.16
CA ASN A 75 -15.41 -10.96 10.51
C ASN A 75 -15.28 -9.87 9.44
N PHE A 76 -15.32 -10.27 8.16
CA PHE A 76 -15.25 -9.32 7.05
C PHE A 76 -16.55 -8.54 6.90
N LYS A 77 -17.72 -9.20 7.05
CA LYS A 77 -19.04 -8.56 7.00
C LYS A 77 -19.16 -7.41 8.01
N LYS A 78 -18.66 -7.61 9.23
CA LYS A 78 -18.61 -6.56 10.26
C LYS A 78 -17.87 -5.30 9.78
N GLN A 79 -16.73 -5.47 9.11
CA GLN A 79 -15.95 -4.34 8.57
C GLN A 79 -16.63 -3.72 7.34
N TRP A 80 -17.19 -4.57 6.47
CA TRP A 80 -17.94 -4.15 5.29
C TRP A 80 -19.11 -3.23 5.63
N ASP A 81 -19.87 -3.57 6.69
CA ASP A 81 -21.00 -2.76 7.15
C ASP A 81 -20.56 -1.48 7.83
N ALA A 82 -19.45 -1.52 8.57
CA ALA A 82 -18.92 -0.37 9.28
C ALA A 82 -18.28 0.69 8.36
N ILE A 83 -17.83 0.30 7.15
CA ILE A 83 -17.09 1.17 6.23
C ILE A 83 -17.84 1.27 4.88
N PRO A 84 -18.80 2.21 4.74
CA PRO A 84 -19.60 2.36 3.53
C PRO A 84 -18.79 2.56 2.25
N ASN A 85 -17.61 3.17 2.35
CA ASN A 85 -16.72 3.43 1.22
C ASN A 85 -16.21 2.15 0.54
N LEU A 86 -16.22 1.00 1.21
CA LEU A 86 -15.79 -0.27 0.60
C LEU A 86 -16.71 -0.70 -0.56
N ARG A 87 -17.97 -0.24 -0.58
CA ARG A 87 -18.90 -0.48 -1.69
C ARG A 87 -18.40 0.10 -3.02
N ARG A 88 -17.47 1.07 -3.00
CA ARG A 88 -16.85 1.62 -4.23
C ARG A 88 -15.85 0.67 -4.90
N LEU A 89 -15.58 -0.47 -4.28
CA LEU A 89 -14.70 -1.50 -4.80
C LEU A 89 -15.46 -2.62 -5.53
N THR A 90 -16.79 -2.56 -5.56
CA THR A 90 -17.58 -3.53 -6.32
C THR A 90 -17.56 -3.22 -7.81
N VAL A 91 -17.62 -4.26 -8.62
CA VAL A 91 -17.84 -4.19 -10.07
C VAL A 91 -19.18 -4.87 -10.33
N ASP A 92 -20.12 -4.14 -10.95
CA ASP A 92 -21.48 -4.61 -11.22
C ASP A 92 -22.22 -5.17 -9.98
N GLY A 93 -21.93 -4.60 -8.80
CA GLY A 93 -22.54 -5.01 -7.54
C GLY A 93 -21.86 -6.20 -6.86
N GLU A 94 -20.87 -6.82 -7.50
CA GLU A 94 -20.07 -7.92 -6.95
C GLU A 94 -18.70 -7.47 -6.41
N LEU A 95 -18.18 -8.24 -5.46
CA LEU A 95 -16.85 -8.03 -4.88
C LEU A 95 -15.95 -9.21 -5.26
N TYR A 96 -14.75 -8.92 -5.78
CA TYR A 96 -13.83 -9.94 -6.30
C TYR A 96 -12.52 -10.05 -5.52
N GLY A 97 -12.35 -9.29 -4.44
CA GLY A 97 -11.15 -9.33 -3.62
C GLY A 97 -11.33 -8.67 -2.27
N PHE A 98 -10.45 -9.01 -1.33
CA PHE A 98 -10.42 -8.41 0.00
C PHE A 98 -9.55 -7.15 -0.01
N PRO A 99 -10.11 -5.96 0.28
CA PRO A 99 -9.31 -4.74 0.32
C PRO A 99 -8.42 -4.68 1.55
N ALA A 100 -7.23 -4.12 1.38
CA ALA A 100 -6.41 -3.67 2.50
C ALA A 100 -7.09 -2.46 3.15
N ILE A 101 -7.68 -2.65 4.33
CA ILE A 101 -8.32 -1.58 5.10
C ILE A 101 -7.23 -0.91 5.94
N ALA A 102 -6.90 0.34 5.62
CA ALA A 102 -6.00 1.14 6.44
C ALA A 102 -6.58 1.32 7.85
N ARG A 103 -5.72 1.29 8.86
CA ARG A 103 -6.13 1.63 10.23
C ARG A 103 -6.66 3.06 10.24
N ASN A 104 -7.61 3.34 11.13
CA ASN A 104 -8.14 4.68 11.36
C ASN A 104 -7.09 5.53 12.10
N GLU A 105 -5.96 5.75 11.45
CA GLU A 105 -4.91 6.64 11.88
C GLU A 105 -5.31 8.06 11.48
N ALA A 106 -4.90 9.06 12.28
CA ALA A 106 -5.01 10.45 11.86
C ALA A 106 -4.45 10.57 10.44
N LYS A 107 -5.09 11.37 9.58
CA LYS A 107 -4.59 11.66 8.23
C LYS A 107 -3.24 12.37 8.34
N ASN A 108 -2.19 11.60 8.62
CA ASN A 108 -0.82 12.02 8.60
C ASN A 108 -0.48 12.14 7.12
N GLY A 109 -0.79 13.32 6.56
CA GLY A 109 -0.30 13.67 5.24
C GLY A 109 1.22 13.62 5.23
N PHE A 110 1.80 13.27 4.09
CA PHE A 110 3.22 13.47 3.89
C PHE A 110 3.49 14.98 3.98
N GLY A 111 4.26 15.38 4.99
CA GLY A 111 4.70 16.76 5.20
C GLY A 111 6.22 16.85 5.21
N PRO A 112 6.79 18.01 4.89
CA PRO A 112 8.22 18.24 5.07
C PRO A 112 8.62 18.06 6.52
N VAL A 113 9.75 17.40 6.74
CA VAL A 113 10.42 17.33 8.04
C VAL A 113 11.80 17.95 7.86
N ILE A 114 12.14 18.90 8.73
CA ILE A 114 13.43 19.61 8.69
C ILE A 114 14.29 19.21 9.90
N ARG A 115 15.60 19.14 9.68
CA ARG A 115 16.63 18.96 10.71
C ARG A 115 16.73 20.24 11.55
N MET A 116 15.96 20.30 12.64
CA MET A 116 15.84 21.47 13.52
C MET A 116 17.17 21.99 14.09
N ASP A 117 18.14 21.10 14.26
CA ASP A 117 19.49 21.45 14.70
C ASP A 117 20.21 22.40 13.72
N LEU A 118 19.88 22.38 12.42
CA LEU A 118 20.52 23.23 11.42
C LEU A 118 20.00 24.68 11.47
N PRO A 119 18.68 24.97 11.46
CA PRO A 119 18.18 26.32 11.68
C PRO A 119 18.62 26.90 13.02
N GLU A 120 18.60 26.11 14.11
CA GLU A 120 19.02 26.58 15.44
C GLU A 120 20.49 26.98 15.48
N LYS A 121 21.38 26.16 14.89
CA LYS A 121 22.82 26.43 14.83
C LYS A 121 23.16 27.69 14.05
N HIS A 122 22.42 27.98 12.98
CA HIS A 122 22.68 29.10 12.07
C HIS A 122 21.74 30.29 12.30
N HIS A 123 20.98 30.28 13.39
CA HIS A 123 20.01 31.32 13.76
C HIS A 123 18.99 31.63 12.65
N LEU A 124 18.57 30.60 11.91
CA LEU A 124 17.55 30.71 10.86
C LEU A 124 16.15 30.55 11.45
N PRO A 125 15.15 31.30 10.97
CA PRO A 125 13.77 31.15 11.43
C PRO A 125 13.20 29.78 11.04
N VAL A 126 12.36 29.23 11.91
CA VAL A 126 11.62 27.98 11.62
C VAL A 126 10.56 28.29 10.56
N PRO A 127 10.61 27.66 9.37
CA PRO A 127 9.71 28.01 8.28
C PRO A 127 8.27 27.60 8.58
N ARG A 128 7.33 28.50 8.27
CA ARG A 128 5.88 28.30 8.40
C ARG A 128 5.18 28.20 7.04
N THR A 129 5.87 28.57 5.97
CA THR A 129 5.38 28.53 4.59
C THR A 129 6.39 27.80 3.69
N PHE A 130 5.96 27.39 2.49
CA PHE A 130 6.87 26.76 1.51
C PHE A 130 7.92 27.74 0.97
N ASP A 131 7.61 29.04 0.89
CA ASP A 131 8.56 30.07 0.46
C ASP A 131 9.65 30.31 1.52
N GLU A 132 9.27 30.34 2.80
CA GLU A 132 10.22 30.38 3.91
C GLU A 132 11.08 29.12 3.94
N LEU A 133 10.48 27.95 3.70
CA LEU A 133 11.20 26.68 3.64
C LEU A 133 12.24 26.71 2.52
N LEU A 134 11.87 27.15 1.31
CA LEU A 134 12.82 27.29 0.20
C LEU A 134 13.98 28.24 0.54
N THR A 135 13.68 29.35 1.23
CA THR A 135 14.68 30.32 1.67
C THR A 135 15.67 29.68 2.65
N VAL A 136 15.16 28.99 3.68
CA VAL A 136 15.99 28.28 4.66
C VAL A 136 16.84 27.19 3.99
N LEU A 137 16.26 26.39 3.10
CA LEU A 137 16.98 25.34 2.38
C LEU A 137 18.08 25.90 1.47
N SER A 138 17.85 27.06 0.84
CA SER A 138 18.85 27.74 0.01
C SER A 138 20.03 28.25 0.83
N GLN A 139 19.75 28.81 2.02
CA GLN A 139 20.80 29.22 2.96
C GLN A 139 21.60 28.02 3.46
N LEU A 140 20.93 26.91 3.78
CA LEU A 140 21.60 25.67 4.17
C LEU A 140 22.46 25.11 3.03
N LYS A 141 22.02 25.20 1.76
CA LYS A 141 22.86 24.81 0.60
C LYS A 141 24.11 25.67 0.48
N ALA A 142 24.01 26.97 0.72
CA ALA A 142 25.17 27.87 0.68
C ALA A 142 26.19 27.54 1.79
N LEU A 143 25.69 27.19 2.99
CA LEU A 143 26.53 26.79 4.14
C LEU A 143 27.12 25.38 3.97
N TYR A 144 26.40 24.49 3.28
CA TYR A 144 26.78 23.10 3.03
C TYR A 144 26.67 22.77 1.53
N PRO A 145 27.64 23.22 0.71
CA PRO A 145 27.60 23.07 -0.75
C PRO A 145 27.46 21.63 -1.24
N ASP A 146 27.98 20.66 -0.49
CA ASP A 146 27.92 19.24 -0.85
C ASP A 146 26.63 18.54 -0.42
N SER A 147 25.77 19.21 0.36
CA SER A 147 24.53 18.63 0.87
C SER A 147 23.36 18.70 -0.13
N VAL A 148 22.37 17.84 0.07
CA VAL A 148 21.05 17.93 -0.58
C VAL A 148 20.00 18.31 0.47
N PRO A 149 19.62 19.61 0.57
CA PRO A 149 18.72 20.08 1.63
C PRO A 149 17.30 19.51 1.55
N TRP A 150 16.87 19.04 0.38
CA TRP A 150 15.55 18.43 0.18
C TRP A 150 15.67 17.04 -0.42
N SER A 151 15.17 16.03 0.31
CA SER A 151 15.12 14.66 -0.18
C SER A 151 13.75 14.03 0.10
N ILE A 152 13.35 13.10 -0.77
CA ILE A 152 12.13 12.30 -0.60
C ILE A 152 12.49 10.82 -0.68
N ARG A 153 11.83 10.00 0.15
CA ARG A 153 12.10 8.55 0.28
C ARG A 153 11.70 7.75 -0.96
N THR A 154 10.92 8.34 -1.86
CA THR A 154 10.47 7.71 -3.10
C THR A 154 10.73 8.70 -4.23
N ARG A 155 11.72 8.38 -5.08
CA ARG A 155 12.33 9.26 -6.09
C ARG A 155 13.26 10.32 -5.50
N SER A 156 14.45 9.88 -5.08
CA SER A 156 15.61 10.76 -5.05
C SER A 156 15.81 11.35 -6.46
N LEU A 157 15.58 12.65 -6.62
CA LEU A 157 16.52 13.39 -7.46
C LEU A 157 17.81 13.37 -6.64
N MET A 158 18.72 12.49 -7.06
CA MET A 158 20.09 12.25 -6.59
C MET A 158 20.59 13.17 -5.46
N ALA A 159 20.89 12.60 -4.29
CA ALA A 159 22.26 12.25 -3.87
C ALA A 159 22.28 11.95 -2.37
N CYS A 160 23.02 10.89 -2.02
CA CYS A 160 23.58 10.69 -0.69
C CYS A 160 24.57 11.80 -0.36
#